data_AF-A0A2D8PS31-F1
#
_entry.id   AF-A0A2D8PS31-F1
#
_cell.length_a   1.000
_cell.length_b   1.000
_cell.length_c   1.000
_cell.angle_alpha   90.00
_cell.angle_beta   90.00
_cell.angle_gamma   90.00
#
_symmetry.space_group_name_H-M   'P 1'
#
loop_
_entity.id
_entity.type
_entity.pdbx_description
1 polymer ?
#
loop_
_entity_poly.entity_id
_entity_poly.type
_entity_poly.pdbx_seq_one_letter_code
_entity_poly.pdbx_strand_id
1 'polypeptide(L)'
;MSFEDVKIFNRKRFPDGYSKLGSFRPDHRRFDGNWADEISRELLGRSNPVCVRPYKPIRNEAVLFNSFSSLPETNRSKIRSQNGE
;
A
#
# COMPACT_ATOMS: atom_id res chain seq x y z
N MET A 1 6.24 15.66 9.16
CA MET A 1 7.20 14.55 9.30
C MET A 1 8.11 14.57 8.10
N SER A 2 9.40 14.71 8.34
CA SER A 2 10.49 14.78 7.37
C SER A 2 11.28 13.46 7.39
N PHE A 3 12.22 13.27 6.47
CA PHE A 3 13.06 12.05 6.48
C PHE A 3 13.94 11.98 7.73
N GLU A 4 14.29 13.13 8.29
CA GLU A 4 15.05 13.29 9.53
C GLU A 4 14.27 12.79 10.76
N ASP A 5 12.93 12.70 10.67
CA ASP A 5 12.05 12.21 11.74
C ASP A 5 11.92 10.67 11.74
N VAL A 6 12.68 9.95 10.90
CA VAL A 6 12.61 8.49 10.78
C VAL A 6 14.02 7.89 10.83
N LYS A 7 14.20 6.86 11.66
CA LYS A 7 15.44 6.08 11.75
C LYS A 7 15.12 4.62 11.43
N ILE A 8 15.91 3.98 10.56
CA ILE A 8 15.73 2.58 10.19
C ILE A 8 16.92 1.78 10.73
N PHE A 9 16.70 0.95 11.74
CA PHE A 9 17.77 0.24 12.46
C PHE A 9 18.07 -1.14 11.86
N ASN A 10 17.04 -1.84 11.39
CA ASN A 10 17.21 -3.19 10.88
C ASN A 10 16.40 -3.40 9.59
N ARG A 11 17.04 -4.05 8.61
CA ARG A 11 16.43 -4.54 7.39
C ARG A 11 16.84 -5.99 7.17
N LYS A 12 15.92 -6.92 7.45
CA LYS A 12 16.07 -8.32 7.09
C LYS A 12 15.38 -8.58 5.76
N ARG A 13 16.13 -9.02 4.75
CA ARG A 13 15.57 -9.47 3.47
C ARG A 13 15.25 -10.96 3.57
N PHE A 14 14.06 -11.35 3.15
CA PHE A 14 13.71 -12.75 2.92
C PHE A 14 14.18 -13.16 1.50
N PRO A 15 14.21 -14.46 1.16
CA PRO A 15 14.63 -14.91 -0.17
C PRO A 15 13.90 -14.18 -1.31
N ASP A 16 14.65 -13.73 -2.31
CA ASP A 16 14.13 -12.94 -3.42
C ASP A 16 13.41 -13.85 -4.44
N GLY A 17 12.08 -13.71 -4.53
CA GLY A 17 11.24 -14.28 -5.60
C GLY A 17 10.66 -13.19 -6.52
N TYR A 18 9.47 -13.40 -7.09
CA TYR A 18 8.78 -12.36 -7.90
C TYR A 18 8.50 -11.06 -7.13
N SER A 19 8.35 -11.14 -5.80
CA SER A 19 8.14 -9.99 -4.93
C SER A 19 9.18 -10.01 -3.81
N LYS A 20 9.62 -8.83 -3.39
CA LYS A 20 10.61 -8.68 -2.32
C LYS A 20 9.86 -8.58 -1.00
N LEU A 21 10.00 -9.57 -0.13
CA LEU A 21 9.51 -9.47 1.25
C LEU A 21 10.68 -9.07 2.15
N GLY A 22 10.45 -8.11 3.03
CA GLY A 22 11.45 -7.70 4.02
C GLY A 22 10.81 -7.32 5.34
N SER A 23 11.52 -7.58 6.44
CA SER A 23 11.18 -7.06 7.76
C SER A 23 12.02 -5.83 8.05
N PHE A 24 11.36 -4.77 8.49
CA PHE A 24 11.93 -3.47 8.82
C PHE A 24 11.59 -3.10 10.25
N ARG A 25 12.56 -2.51 10.95
CA ARG A 25 12.34 -1.95 12.28
C ARG A 25 12.71 -0.47 12.34
N PRO A 26 11.75 0.42 12.05
CA PRO A 26 11.97 1.85 12.18
C PRO A 26 11.54 2.40 13.55
N ASP A 27 12.22 3.45 13.99
CA ASP A 27 11.71 4.41 14.96
C ASP A 27 11.31 5.67 14.20
N HIS A 28 10.28 6.36 14.69
CA HIS A 28 9.84 7.62 14.10
C HIS A 28 9.44 8.62 15.18
N ARG A 29 9.47 9.91 14.85
CA ARG A 29 9.00 10.94 15.76
C ARG A 29 7.48 10.88 15.88
N ARG A 30 6.98 10.83 17.11
CA ARG A 30 5.56 10.96 17.44
C ARG A 30 5.11 12.40 17.18
N PHE A 31 3.79 12.59 17.04
CA PHE A 31 3.21 13.93 16.81
C PHE A 31 3.41 14.89 18.00
N ASP A 32 3.65 14.37 19.20
CA ASP A 32 4.01 15.13 20.40
C ASP A 32 5.48 15.59 20.42
N GLY A 33 6.27 15.25 19.39
CA GLY A 33 7.67 15.61 19.26
C GLY A 33 8.66 14.64 19.92
N ASN A 34 8.18 13.63 20.63
CA ASN A 34 9.03 12.58 21.22
C ASN A 34 9.37 11.49 20.20
N TRP A 35 10.35 10.63 20.51
CA TRP A 35 10.62 9.42 19.71
C TRP A 35 9.64 8.31 20.08
N ALA A 36 9.10 7.61 19.08
CA ALA A 36 8.36 6.38 19.28
C ALA A 36 9.30 5.21 19.55
N ASP A 37 8.79 4.22 20.29
CA ASP A 37 9.44 2.93 20.45
C ASP A 37 9.58 2.19 19.11
N GLU A 38 10.56 1.27 19.05
CA GLU A 38 10.83 0.45 17.86
C GLU A 38 9.60 -0.34 17.44
N ILE A 39 9.18 -0.17 16.18
CA ILE A 39 8.07 -0.93 15.60
C ILE A 39 8.59 -1.92 14.57
N SER A 40 8.03 -3.13 14.56
CA SER A 40 8.32 -4.12 13.51
C SER A 40 7.28 -4.05 12.39
N ARG A 41 7.73 -4.04 11.14
CA ARG A 41 6.88 -4.04 9.94
C ARG A 41 7.41 -5.02 8.90
N GLU A 42 6.52 -5.82 8.33
CA GLU A 42 6.82 -6.58 7.13
C GLU A 42 6.35 -5.77 5.91
N LEU A 43 7.25 -5.53 4.96
CA LEU A 43 6.99 -4.77 3.74
C LEU A 43 7.16 -5.68 2.54
N LEU A 44 6.14 -5.67 1.69
CA LEU A 44 6.12 -6.37 0.41
C LEU A 44 6.40 -5.37 -0.71
N GLY A 45 7.65 -5.37 -1.19
CA GLY A 45 8.07 -4.61 -2.36
C GLY A 45 7.61 -5.29 -3.65
N ARG A 46 6.77 -4.60 -4.42
CA ARG A 46 6.43 -4.93 -5.80
C ARG A 46 6.87 -3.81 -6.74
N SER A 47 6.82 -4.09 -8.05
CA SER A 47 7.08 -3.08 -9.07
C SER A 47 6.11 -1.90 -8.95
N ASN A 48 6.49 -0.76 -9.53
CA ASN A 48 5.65 0.43 -9.59
C ASN A 48 4.69 0.31 -10.79
N PRO A 49 3.38 0.05 -10.60
CA PRO A 49 2.46 -0.09 -11.72
C PRO A 49 2.09 1.27 -12.31
N VAL A 50 1.78 1.29 -13.61
CA VAL A 50 1.16 2.44 -14.29
C VAL A 50 -0.31 2.12 -14.51
N CYS A 51 -1.20 3.07 -14.20
CA CYS A 51 -2.63 2.96 -14.46
C CYS A 51 -3.06 3.98 -15.51
N VAL A 52 -3.84 3.54 -16.49
CA VAL A 52 -4.49 4.40 -17.48
C VAL A 52 -6.00 4.30 -17.27
N ARG A 53 -6.71 5.41 -17.42
CA ARG A 53 -8.18 5.45 -17.41
C ARG A 53 -8.69 5.75 -18.83
N PRO A 54 -8.99 4.74 -19.66
CA PRO A 54 -9.52 4.97 -20.98
C PRO A 54 -10.96 5.49 -20.88
N TYR A 55 -11.23 6.60 -21.57
CA TYR A 55 -12.52 7.29 -21.50
C TYR A 55 -12.92 7.81 -22.88
N LYS A 56 -14.20 7.65 -23.22
CA LYS A 56 -14.81 8.16 -24.45
C LYS A 56 -15.74 9.34 -24.11
N PRO A 57 -15.33 10.59 -24.35
CA PRO A 57 -16.06 11.78 -23.87
C PRO A 57 -17.43 11.96 -24.50
N ILE A 58 -17.56 11.66 -25.79
CA ILE A 58 -18.82 11.85 -26.54
C ILE A 58 -19.97 11.01 -25.95
N ARG A 59 -19.66 9.82 -25.41
CA ARG A 59 -20.65 8.89 -24.85
C ARG A 59 -20.65 8.83 -23.33
N ASN A 60 -19.74 9.56 -22.69
CA ASN A 60 -19.51 9.47 -21.25
C ASN A 60 -19.27 8.03 -20.75
N GLU A 61 -18.49 7.25 -21.50
CA GLU A 61 -18.24 5.83 -21.22
C GLU A 61 -16.78 5.60 -20.81
N ALA A 62 -16.55 4.70 -19.86
CA ALA A 62 -15.23 4.23 -19.47
C ALA A 62 -15.01 2.79 -19.96
N VAL A 63 -13.79 2.48 -20.39
CA VAL A 63 -13.42 1.10 -20.74
C VAL A 63 -12.82 0.43 -19.51
N LEU A 64 -13.44 -0.67 -19.09
CA LEU A 64 -12.96 -1.52 -18.00
C LEU A 64 -12.43 -2.84 -18.58
N PHE A 65 -11.39 -3.39 -17.96
CA PHE A 65 -10.87 -4.72 -18.26
C PHE A 65 -11.26 -5.67 -17.13
N ASN A 66 -11.75 -6.87 -17.50
CA ASN A 66 -12.08 -7.92 -16.55
C ASN A 66 -11.09 -9.07 -16.70
N SER A 67 -10.37 -9.40 -15.63
CA SER A 67 -9.44 -10.53 -15.55
C SER A 67 -9.59 -11.27 -14.25
N PHE A 68 -9.34 -12.57 -14.28
CA PHE A 68 -9.22 -13.35 -13.06
C PHE A 68 -7.95 -12.97 -12.29
N SER A 69 -8.09 -12.66 -10.99
CA SER A 69 -6.98 -12.49 -10.06
C SER A 69 -6.91 -13.71 -9.14
N SER A 70 -5.72 -14.24 -8.90
CA SER A 70 -5.50 -15.32 -7.94
C SER A 70 -5.60 -14.86 -6.49
N LEU A 71 -5.54 -13.55 -6.25
CA LEU A 71 -5.77 -12.98 -4.93
C LEU A 71 -7.28 -12.82 -4.69
N PRO A 72 -7.78 -13.18 -3.49
CA PRO A 72 -9.19 -13.05 -3.18
C PRO A 72 -9.61 -11.57 -3.23
N GLU A 73 -10.63 -11.27 -4.04
CA GLU A 73 -11.26 -9.95 -4.01
C GLU A 73 -12.04 -9.78 -2.70
N THR A 74 -11.71 -8.73 -1.94
CA THR A 74 -12.58 -8.31 -0.83
C THR A 74 -13.80 -7.62 -1.43
N ASN A 75 -14.97 -8.19 -1.18
CA ASN A 75 -16.24 -7.84 -1.81
C ASN A 75 -16.60 -6.35 -1.64
N ARG A 76 -16.53 -5.55 -2.72
CA ARG A 76 -16.78 -4.08 -2.72
C ARG A 76 -18.19 -3.67 -2.25
N SER A 77 -19.15 -4.59 -2.23
CA SER A 77 -20.53 -4.32 -1.81
C SER A 77 -20.67 -3.91 -0.34
N LYS A 78 -19.69 -4.22 0.53
CA LYS A 78 -19.76 -3.90 1.96
C LYS A 78 -19.29 -2.48 2.34
N ILE A 79 -18.58 -1.76 1.46
CA ILE A 79 -17.97 -0.46 1.82
C ILE A 79 -18.93 0.72 1.67
N ARG A 80 -19.97 0.61 0.83
CA ARG A 80 -20.99 1.68 0.66
C ARG A 80 -22.07 1.71 1.76
N SER A 81 -22.16 0.68 2.60
CA SER A 81 -23.19 0.59 3.64
C SER A 81 -22.76 1.23 4.98
N GLN A 82 -21.51 1.70 5.13
CA GLN A 82 -21.00 2.20 6.42
C GLN A 82 -20.77 3.71 6.49
N ASN A 83 -21.08 4.48 5.44
CA ASN A 83 -21.04 5.95 5.46
C ASN A 83 -22.39 6.53 5.09
N GLY A 84 -23.38 6.26 5.94
CA GLY A 84 -24.76 6.72 5.82
C GLY A 84 -25.40 6.86 7.18
N GLU A 85 -24.79 7.68 8.04
CA GLU A 85 -25.45 8.50 9.08
C GLU A 85 -24.82 9.90 9.04
#